data_AF-A0A3D5WPQ0-F1
#
_entry.id   AF-A0A3D5WPQ0-F1
#
_cell.length_a   1.000
_cell.length_b   1.000
_cell.length_c   1.000
_cell.angle_alpha   90.00
_cell.angle_beta   90.00
_cell.angle_gamma   90.00
#
_symmetry.space_group_name_H-M   'P 1'
#
loop_
_entity.id
_entity.type
_entity.pdbx_description
1 polymer ?
#
loop_
_entity_poly.entity_id
_entity_poly.type
_entity_poly.pdbx_seq_one_letter_code
_entity_poly.pdbx_strand_id
1 'polypeptide(L)' 'MALENKLRLTSSADLAREEERISKKKAVWLFESGTLDKLPVGTFASLKAIHKYLFDDIYDFAGELRT' A
#
# COMPACT_ATOMS: atom_id res chain seq x y z
N MET A 1 8.84 -6.07 17.25
CA MET A 1 8.05 -7.14 16.59
C MET A 1 7.53 -6.59 15.28
N ALA A 2 7.39 -7.41 14.25
CA ALA A 2 6.77 -6.98 12.99
C ALA A 2 5.29 -6.63 13.20
N LEU A 3 4.75 -5.72 12.38
CA LEU A 3 3.32 -5.42 12.34
C LEU A 3 2.55 -6.66 11.86
N GLU A 4 1.30 -6.82 12.27
CA GLU A 4 0.42 -7.82 11.65
C GLU A 4 0.28 -7.52 10.14
N ASN A 5 0.51 -8.56 9.33
CA ASN A 5 0.58 -8.44 7.88
C ASN A 5 0.11 -9.73 7.20
N LYS A 6 -0.43 -9.58 5.99
CA LYS A 6 -0.93 -10.68 5.16
C LYS A 6 0.16 -11.68 4.75
N LEU A 7 1.43 -11.26 4.79
CA LEU A 7 2.59 -12.08 4.43
C LEU A 7 3.04 -13.01 5.56
N ARG A 8 2.43 -12.89 6.76
CA ARG A 8 2.74 -13.67 7.97
C ARG A 8 4.22 -13.58 8.38
N LEU A 9 4.89 -12.47 8.06
CA LEU A 9 6.27 -12.22 8.45
C LEU A 9 6.34 -11.71 9.88
N THR A 10 7.18 -12.33 10.71
CA THR A 10 7.36 -11.97 12.13
C THR A 10 8.64 -11.15 12.38
N SER A 11 9.59 -11.22 11.45
CA SER A 11 10.82 -10.44 11.43
C SER A 11 10.57 -9.08 10.80
N SER A 12 10.91 -8.01 11.54
CA SER A 12 10.73 -6.63 11.07
C SER A 12 11.60 -6.31 9.84
N ALA A 13 12.79 -6.90 9.76
CA ALA A 13 13.70 -6.67 8.64
C ALA A 13 13.20 -7.33 7.35
N ASP A 14 12.63 -8.53 7.47
CA ASP A 14 12.06 -9.24 6.33
C ASP A 14 10.76 -8.58 5.86
N LEU A 15 9.92 -8.15 6.80
CA LEU A 15 8.70 -7.41 6.49
C LEU A 15 9.03 -6.11 5.72
N ALA A 16 10.00 -5.32 6.19
CA ALA A 16 10.37 -4.06 5.54
C ALA A 16 10.85 -4.28 4.09
N ARG A 17 11.66 -5.32 3.85
CA ARG A 17 12.13 -5.67 2.50
C ARG A 17 10.99 -6.04 1.56
N GLU A 18 10.06 -6.85 2.04
CA GLU A 18 8.95 -7.32 1.20
C GLU A 18 7.89 -6.23 0.99
N GLU A 19 7.63 -5.41 2.02
CA GLU A 19 6.79 -4.21 1.90
C GLU A 19 7.34 -3.27 0.83
N GLU A 20 8.63 -2.94 0.88
CA GLU A 20 9.29 -2.08 -0.10
C GLU A 20 9.15 -2.66 -1.51
N ARG A 21 9.46 -3.95 -1.68
CA ARG A 21 9.45 -4.63 -2.98
C ARG A 21 8.05 -4.63 -3.61
N ILE A 22 7.02 -4.97 -2.83
CA ILE A 22 5.64 -5.05 -3.32
C ILE A 22 5.09 -3.64 -3.58
N SER A 23 5.20 -2.72 -2.62
CA SER A 23 4.62 -1.38 -2.73
C SER A 23 5.23 -0.58 -3.88
N LYS A 24 6.56 -0.65 -4.10
CA LYS A 24 7.21 0.02 -5.25
C LYS A 24 6.75 -0.56 -6.58
N LYS A 25 6.60 -1.88 -6.69
CA LYS A 25 6.07 -2.50 -7.92
C LYS A 25 4.64 -2.01 -8.22
N LYS A 26 3.79 -1.91 -7.18
CA LYS A 26 2.45 -1.37 -7.33
C LYS A 26 2.45 0.13 -7.67
N ALA A 27 3.38 0.91 -7.11
CA ALA A 27 3.53 2.32 -7.44
C ALA A 27 3.88 2.55 -8.92
N VAL A 28 4.80 1.76 -9.47
CA VAL A 28 5.13 1.81 -10.91
C VAL A 28 3.89 1.52 -11.75
N TRP A 29 3.16 0.44 -11.45
CA TRP A 29 1.94 0.12 -12.19
C TRP A 29 0.85 1.20 -12.05
N LEU A 30 0.65 1.75 -10.85
CA LEU A 30 -0.33 2.79 -10.57
C LEU A 30 -0.07 4.04 -11.43
N PHE A 31 1.21 4.38 -11.61
CA PHE A 31 1.66 5.47 -12.47
C PHE A 31 1.51 5.12 -13.95
N GLU A 32 2.10 4.02 -14.42
CA GLU A 32 2.13 3.65 -15.84
C GLU A 32 0.76 3.31 -16.43
N SER A 33 -0.17 2.79 -15.61
CA SER A 33 -1.54 2.48 -16.05
C SER A 33 -2.42 3.72 -16.28
N GLY A 34 -1.96 4.91 -15.89
CA GLY A 34 -2.77 6.13 -15.87
C GLY A 34 -3.94 6.07 -14.87
N THR A 35 -3.93 5.11 -13.94
CA THR A 35 -4.95 5.01 -12.88
C THR A 35 -4.82 6.17 -11.90
N LEU A 36 -3.58 6.57 -11.58
CA LEU A 36 -3.31 7.71 -10.70
C LEU A 36 -3.93 9.01 -11.23
N ASP A 37 -3.82 9.26 -12.54
CA ASP A 37 -4.30 10.50 -13.18
C ASP A 37 -5.82 10.67 -13.13
N LYS A 38 -6.55 9.57 -12.92
CA LYS A 38 -8.02 9.56 -12.83
C LYS A 38 -8.52 9.88 -11.43
N LEU A 39 -7.64 9.94 -10.43
CA LEU A 39 -8.02 10.20 -9.04
C LEU A 39 -8.22 11.71 -8.79
N PRO A 40 -9.29 12.13 -8.08
CA PRO A 40 -9.50 13.53 -7.73
C PRO A 40 -8.35 14.11 -6.88
N VAL A 41 -7.70 15.16 -7.36
CA VAL A 41 -6.55 15.77 -6.68
C VAL A 41 -6.97 16.42 -5.36
N GLY A 42 -6.14 16.27 -4.32
CA GLY A 42 -6.33 16.96 -3.04
C GLY A 42 -7.44 16.41 -2.15
N THR A 43 -7.97 15.21 -2.45
CA THR A 43 -9.06 14.61 -1.65
C THR A 43 -8.57 13.46 -0.78
N PHE A 44 -9.22 13.29 0.39
CA PHE A 44 -8.98 12.13 1.25
C PHE A 44 -9.35 10.81 0.56
N ALA A 45 -10.39 10.80 -0.29
CA ALA A 45 -10.78 9.63 -1.06
C ALA A 45 -9.63 9.13 -1.96
N SER A 46 -8.93 10.04 -2.63
CA SER A 46 -7.75 9.69 -3.43
C SER A 46 -6.57 9.22 -2.58
N LEU A 47 -6.34 9.83 -1.41
CA LEU A 47 -5.30 9.35 -0.48
C LEU A 47 -5.60 7.92 0.01
N LYS A 48 -6.84 7.64 0.40
CA LYS A 48 -7.32 6.30 0.77
C LYS A 48 -7.14 5.31 -0.38
N ALA A 49 -7.50 5.70 -1.61
CA ALA A 49 -7.31 4.86 -2.79
C ALA A 49 -5.83 4.55 -3.05
N ILE A 50 -4.95 5.56 -3.02
CA ILE A 50 -3.50 5.38 -3.19
C ILE A 50 -2.94 4.45 -2.11
N HIS A 51 -3.29 4.69 -0.84
CA HIS A 51 -2.84 3.84 0.26
C HIS A 51 -3.33 2.39 0.09
N LYS A 52 -4.59 2.19 -0.29
CA LYS A 52 -5.11 0.86 -0.62
C LYS A 52 -4.29 0.23 -1.74
N TYR A 53 -4.13 0.92 -2.87
CA TYR A 53 -3.37 0.38 -4.01
C TYR A 53 -1.98 -0.08 -3.61
N LEU A 54 -1.22 0.71 -2.87
CA LEU A 54 0.16 0.37 -2.51
C LEU A 54 0.25 -0.81 -1.53
N PHE A 55 -0.71 -0.94 -0.61
CA PHE A 55 -0.56 -1.81 0.55
C PHE A 55 -1.61 -2.94 0.67
N ASP A 56 -2.55 -3.08 -0.27
CA ASP A 56 -3.66 -4.07 -0.16
C ASP A 56 -3.19 -5.52 -0.03
N ASP A 57 -1.99 -5.84 -0.54
CA ASP A 57 -1.45 -7.21 -0.46
C ASP A 57 -0.61 -7.42 0.81
N ILE A 58 -0.38 -6.36 1.59
CA ILE A 58 0.51 -6.35 2.75
C ILE A 58 -0.29 -6.21 4.03
N TYR A 59 -1.28 -5.31 4.06
CA TYR A 59 -2.04 -4.96 5.27
C TYR A 59 -3.56 -5.09 5.06
N ASP A 60 -4.27 -5.65 6.04
CA ASP A 60 -5.74 -5.76 6.01
C ASP A 60 -6.43 -4.40 6.11
N PHE A 61 -5.81 -3.44 6.80
CA PHE A 61 -6.32 -2.09 6.97
C PHE A 61 -5.92 -1.15 5.82
N ALA A 62 -5.43 -1.67 4.68
CA ALA A 62 -4.98 -0.83 3.59
C ALA A 62 -6.12 0.05 3.03
N GLY A 63 -6.00 1.36 3.24
CA GLY A 63 -7.01 2.36 2.87
C GLY A 63 -8.00 2.66 4.00
N GLU A 64 -7.89 2.04 5.16
CA GLU A 64 -8.76 2.33 6.29
C GLU A 64 -8.16 3.40 7.22
N LEU A 65 -9.03 4.09 7.96
CA LEU A 65 -8.60 5.01 9.01
C LEU A 65 -8.13 4.18 10.19
N ARG A 66 -6.99 4.54 10.79
CA ARG A 66 -6.53 3.93 12.04
C ARG A 66 -7.56 4.14 13.16
N THR A 67 -7.82 3.09 13.93
CA THR A 67 -8.63 3.11 15.15
C THR A 67 -7.74 3.05 16.37
#